data_AF-A0A1C4UXA1-F1
#
_entry.id   AF-A0A1C4UXA1-F1
#
_cell.length_a   1.000
_cell.length_b   1.000
_cell.length_c   1.000
_cell.angle_alpha   90.00
_cell.angle_beta   90.00
_cell.angle_gamma   90.00
#
_symmetry.space_group_name_H-M   'P 1'
#
loop_
_entity.id
_entity.type
_entity.pdbx_description
1 polymer ?
#
loop_
_entity_poly.entity_id
_entity_poly.type
_entity_poly.pdbx_seq_one_letter_code
_entity_poly.pdbx_strand_id
1 'polypeptide(L)'
;MSEHHASVRLAWRDIAISAIVLCVALVAVVSVVSTLKDADTLSVVALALAVIAFVAQIIMFIVQAAAASKQQEKAQEVYAQTMRALTLIEEKMEGTRQTVHTMSEKLLSRVLSGALPEPVAKEAMAAEMESSARHIHSIQVPPQRREDPLPTRSNENGRDLSPPYPPPAKSEENKQIIELMQKLPEGADLEAAKNALAKATVREAYYLSLLAQDELQSRRPGTRLGPGLSILPMGKELFKRGLVRQVRLPQNPNKTVFVLTEKGRNAGRIFTATEDFSSDFPQELRELHKKVADYRAELTERQNAPDLAIPVEDNL
;
A
#
# COMPACT_ATOMS: atom_id res chain seq x y z
N MET A 1 6.13 -13.62 -33.76
CA MET A 1 7.55 -13.23 -33.61
C MET A 1 7.79 -13.00 -32.14
N SER A 2 8.38 -14.00 -31.49
CA SER A 2 8.67 -14.03 -30.06
C SER A 2 10.04 -13.42 -29.82
N GLU A 3 10.07 -12.19 -29.31
CA GLU A 3 11.31 -11.57 -28.83
C GLU A 3 11.77 -12.31 -27.59
N HIS A 4 12.73 -13.22 -27.78
CA HIS A 4 13.52 -13.77 -26.69
C HIS A 4 14.36 -12.65 -26.11
N HIS A 5 13.86 -11.99 -25.06
CA HIS A 5 14.72 -11.27 -24.12
C HIS A 5 15.62 -12.30 -23.44
N ALA A 6 16.76 -12.58 -24.09
CA ALA A 6 17.85 -13.32 -23.48
C ALA A 6 18.31 -12.51 -22.27
N SER A 7 17.84 -12.90 -21.09
CA SER A 7 18.34 -12.35 -19.83
C SER A 7 19.82 -12.69 -19.75
N VAL A 8 20.68 -11.74 -20.11
CA VAL A 8 22.13 -11.88 -20.00
C VAL A 8 22.44 -11.95 -18.51
N ARG A 9 22.52 -13.17 -18.00
CA ARG A 9 23.11 -13.45 -16.69
C ARG A 9 24.61 -13.27 -16.83
N LEU A 10 25.04 -12.00 -16.94
CA LEU A 10 26.44 -11.65 -16.75
C LEU A 10 26.82 -12.16 -15.37
N ALA A 11 27.64 -13.20 -15.35
CA ALA A 11 28.09 -13.76 -14.09
C ALA A 11 28.83 -12.63 -13.38
N TRP A 12 28.49 -12.36 -12.12
CA TRP A 12 29.18 -11.38 -11.27
C TRP A 12 30.71 -11.54 -11.31
N ARG A 13 31.17 -12.75 -11.61
CA ARG A 13 32.58 -13.11 -11.86
C ARG A 13 33.20 -12.34 -13.04
N ASP A 14 32.47 -12.14 -14.13
CA ASP A 14 32.97 -11.46 -15.33
C ASP A 14 33.11 -9.96 -15.08
N ILE A 15 32.20 -9.37 -14.30
CA ILE A 15 32.27 -7.98 -13.84
C ILE A 15 33.47 -7.79 -12.89
N ALA A 16 33.72 -8.74 -11.98
CA ALA A 16 34.88 -8.68 -11.11
C ALA A 16 36.20 -8.78 -11.88
N ILE A 17 36.28 -9.67 -12.87
CA ILE A 17 37.46 -9.84 -13.71
C ILE A 17 37.70 -8.57 -14.54
N SER A 18 36.68 -7.98 -15.16
CA SER A 18 36.83 -6.76 -15.96
C SER A 18 37.26 -5.57 -15.10
N ALA A 19 36.77 -5.45 -13.86
CA ALA A 19 37.19 -4.43 -12.91
C ALA A 19 38.68 -4.56 -12.53
N ILE A 20 39.17 -5.78 -12.30
CA ILE A 20 40.60 -6.02 -12.00
C ILE A 20 41.47 -5.64 -13.19
N VAL A 21 41.10 -6.09 -14.40
CA VAL A 21 41.84 -5.75 -15.63
C VAL A 21 41.89 -4.24 -15.85
N LEU A 22 40.79 -3.55 -15.60
CA LEU A 22 40.70 -2.10 -15.70
C LEU A 22 41.60 -1.39 -14.67
N CYS A 23 41.63 -1.85 -13.43
CA CYS A 23 42.53 -1.33 -12.40
C CYS A 23 44.00 -1.48 -12.79
N VAL A 24 44.41 -2.65 -13.31
CA VAL A 24 45.78 -2.88 -13.77
C VAL A 24 46.14 -1.96 -14.94
N ALA A 25 45.22 -1.78 -15.90
CA ALA A 25 45.41 -0.87 -17.02
C ALA A 25 45.59 0.60 -16.56
N LEU A 26 44.80 1.06 -15.60
CA LEU A 26 44.89 2.42 -15.06
C LEU A 26 46.22 2.67 -14.34
N VAL A 27 46.69 1.71 -13.54
CA VAL A 27 48.00 1.79 -12.88
C VAL A 27 49.14 1.84 -13.91
N ALA A 28 49.05 1.05 -14.99
CA ALA A 28 50.04 1.08 -16.07
C ALA A 28 50.09 2.44 -16.78
N VAL A 29 48.94 3.05 -17.07
CA VAL A 29 48.86 4.39 -17.69
C VAL A 29 49.49 5.45 -16.79
N VAL A 30 49.16 5.45 -15.48
CA VAL A 30 49.76 6.40 -14.52
C VAL A 30 51.27 6.23 -14.43
N SER A 31 51.76 4.98 -14.43
CA SER A 31 53.20 4.68 -14.42
C SER A 31 53.91 5.27 -15.64
N VAL A 32 53.36 5.08 -16.85
CA VAL A 32 53.95 5.65 -18.08
C VAL A 32 53.97 7.17 -18.03
N VAL A 33 52.86 7.82 -17.64
CA VAL A 33 52.77 9.27 -17.57
C VAL A 33 53.78 9.86 -16.58
N SER A 34 54.07 9.16 -15.47
CA SER A 34 55.05 9.61 -14.47
C SER A 34 56.50 9.64 -14.98
N THR A 35 56.81 8.91 -16.05
CA THR A 35 58.17 8.84 -16.62
C THR A 35 58.49 9.96 -17.62
N LEU A 36 57.49 10.74 -18.04
CA LEU A 36 57.67 11.87 -18.95
C LEU A 36 58.21 13.08 -18.17
N LYS A 37 59.49 13.41 -18.38
CA LYS A 37 60.22 14.46 -17.65
C LYS A 37 59.69 15.89 -17.85
N ASP A 38 58.86 16.12 -18.87
CA ASP A 38 58.30 17.43 -19.22
C ASP A 38 56.78 17.52 -18.99
N ALA A 39 56.17 16.54 -18.31
CA ALA A 39 54.75 16.61 -17.98
C ALA A 39 54.52 17.64 -16.86
N ASP A 40 53.66 18.62 -17.12
CA ASP A 40 53.21 19.58 -16.10
C ASP A 40 52.62 18.83 -14.90
N THR A 41 53.24 19.01 -13.74
CA THR A 41 52.82 18.41 -12.47
C THR A 41 51.34 18.61 -12.16
N LEU A 42 50.74 19.74 -12.57
CA LEU A 42 49.30 19.98 -12.41
C LEU A 42 48.45 19.00 -13.22
N SER A 43 48.87 18.68 -14.45
CA SER A 43 48.17 17.73 -15.31
C SER A 43 48.23 16.31 -14.75
N VAL A 44 49.37 15.91 -14.19
CA VAL A 44 49.54 14.59 -13.56
C VAL A 44 48.65 14.46 -12.32
N VAL A 45 48.56 15.49 -11.48
CA VAL A 45 47.68 15.49 -10.30
C VAL A 45 46.21 15.46 -10.70
N ALA A 46 45.80 16.23 -11.72
CA ALA A 46 44.44 16.22 -12.23
C ALA A 46 44.04 14.83 -12.78
N LEU A 47 44.95 14.19 -13.54
CA LEU A 47 44.75 12.83 -14.04
C LEU A 47 44.58 11.83 -12.89
N ALA A 48 45.43 11.90 -11.86
CA ALA A 48 45.33 11.03 -10.69
C ALA A 48 44.00 11.19 -9.95
N LEU A 49 43.54 12.44 -9.74
CA LEU A 49 42.24 12.71 -9.11
C LEU A 49 41.06 12.19 -9.95
N ALA A 50 41.12 12.32 -11.28
CA ALA A 50 40.10 11.79 -12.17
C ALA A 50 39.99 10.26 -12.06
N VAL A 51 41.13 9.56 -11.99
CA VAL A 51 41.17 8.10 -11.80
C VAL A 51 40.57 7.70 -10.45
N ILE A 52 40.91 8.40 -9.37
CA ILE A 52 40.35 8.13 -8.02
C ILE A 52 38.84 8.36 -8.00
N ALA A 53 38.36 9.46 -8.58
CA ALA A 53 36.94 9.77 -8.67
C ALA A 53 36.19 8.70 -9.45
N PHE A 54 36.76 8.24 -10.56
CA PHE A 54 36.18 7.17 -11.38
C PHE A 54 36.10 5.82 -10.63
N VAL A 55 37.15 5.46 -9.87
CA VAL A 55 37.12 4.26 -9.03
C VAL A 55 36.05 4.36 -7.93
N ALA A 56 35.92 5.53 -7.29
CA ALA A 56 34.88 5.76 -6.28
C ALA A 56 33.46 5.62 -6.87
N GLN A 57 33.24 6.13 -8.09
CA GLN A 57 31.97 5.98 -8.81
C GLN A 57 31.66 4.51 -9.12
N ILE A 58 32.65 3.71 -9.56
CA ILE A 58 32.47 2.28 -9.80
C ILE A 58 32.09 1.54 -8.50
N ILE A 59 32.75 1.85 -7.38
CA ILE A 59 32.42 1.22 -6.09
C ILE A 59 30.98 1.53 -5.68
N MET A 60 30.56 2.79 -5.79
CA MET A 60 29.17 3.19 -5.49
C MET A 60 28.17 2.46 -6.38
N PHE A 61 28.46 2.35 -7.68
CA PHE A 61 27.63 1.61 -8.62
C PHE A 61 27.50 0.13 -8.24
N ILE A 62 28.60 -0.53 -7.86
CA ILE A 62 28.58 -1.94 -7.43
C ILE A 62 27.74 -2.13 -6.16
N VAL A 63 27.86 -1.22 -5.18
CA VAL A 63 27.07 -1.28 -3.94
C VAL A 63 25.58 -1.11 -4.24
N GLN A 64 25.22 -0.18 -5.13
CA GLN A 64 23.84 0.03 -5.56
C GLN A 64 23.30 -1.20 -6.32
N ALA A 65 24.08 -1.76 -7.24
CA ALA A 65 23.71 -2.97 -7.98
C ALA A 65 23.49 -4.17 -7.05
N ALA A 66 24.39 -4.39 -6.08
CA ALA A 66 24.26 -5.47 -5.11
C ALA A 66 23.04 -5.29 -4.19
N ALA A 67 22.73 -4.05 -3.80
CA ALA A 67 21.53 -3.74 -3.03
C ALA A 67 20.26 -4.03 -3.85
N ALA A 68 20.24 -3.68 -5.14
CA ALA A 68 19.13 -3.94 -6.04
C ALA A 68 18.91 -5.45 -6.26
N SER A 69 19.97 -6.25 -6.46
CA SER A 69 19.85 -7.71 -6.59
C SER A 69 19.26 -8.36 -5.34
N LYS A 70 19.70 -7.94 -4.14
CA LYS A 70 19.13 -8.45 -2.88
C LYS A 70 17.66 -8.07 -2.69
N GLN A 71 17.26 -6.90 -3.18
CA GLN A 71 15.84 -6.50 -3.16
C GLN A 71 15.03 -7.38 -4.11
N GLN A 72 15.56 -7.70 -5.29
CA GLN A 72 14.89 -8.55 -6.27
C GLN A 72 14.71 -9.99 -5.77
N GLU A 73 15.73 -10.58 -5.14
CA GLU A 73 15.62 -11.92 -4.53
C GLU A 73 14.56 -11.94 -3.42
N LYS A 74 14.54 -10.91 -2.55
CA LYS A 74 13.51 -10.78 -1.50
C LYS A 74 12.11 -10.61 -2.08
N ALA A 75 11.95 -9.83 -3.15
CA ALA A 75 10.65 -9.68 -3.81
C ALA A 75 10.16 -11.03 -4.38
N GLN A 76 11.04 -11.81 -5.00
CA GLN A 76 10.68 -13.15 -5.49
C GLN A 76 10.30 -14.10 -4.34
N GLU A 77 10.99 -14.04 -3.21
CA GLU A 77 10.67 -14.83 -2.04
C GLU A 77 9.29 -14.46 -1.46
N VAL A 78 9.01 -13.17 -1.30
CA VAL A 78 7.71 -12.69 -0.78
C VAL A 78 6.58 -13.03 -1.74
N TYR A 79 6.81 -12.94 -3.05
CA TYR A 79 5.85 -13.37 -4.05
C TYR A 79 5.53 -14.87 -3.92
N ALA A 80 6.54 -15.71 -3.76
CA ALA A 80 6.35 -17.14 -3.55
C ALA A 80 5.62 -17.46 -2.23
N GLN A 81 5.90 -16.71 -1.16
CA GLN A 81 5.20 -16.85 0.13
C GLN A 81 3.73 -16.40 0.03
N THR A 82 3.47 -15.30 -0.68
CA THR A 82 2.11 -14.78 -0.90
C THR A 82 1.28 -15.75 -1.72
N MET A 83 1.86 -16.32 -2.78
CA MET A 83 1.19 -17.33 -3.59
C MET A 83 0.83 -18.56 -2.76
N ARG A 84 1.76 -19.05 -1.91
CA ARG A 84 1.47 -20.15 -0.97
C ARG A 84 0.37 -19.80 0.02
N ALA A 85 0.35 -18.57 0.54
CA ALA A 85 -0.68 -18.13 1.47
C ALA A 85 -2.07 -18.07 0.80
N LEU A 86 -2.14 -17.59 -0.45
CA LEU A 86 -3.38 -17.60 -1.24
C LEU A 86 -3.86 -19.03 -1.49
N THR A 87 -2.97 -19.94 -1.89
CA THR A 87 -3.33 -21.36 -2.05
C THR A 87 -3.87 -21.97 -0.76
N LEU A 88 -3.25 -21.69 0.39
CA LEU A 88 -3.76 -22.16 1.70
C LEU A 88 -5.12 -21.57 2.07
N ILE A 89 -5.39 -20.32 1.69
CA ILE A 89 -6.70 -19.68 1.89
C ILE A 89 -7.75 -20.33 0.99
N GLU A 90 -7.43 -20.57 -0.28
CA GLU A 90 -8.30 -21.27 -1.21
C GLU A 90 -8.64 -22.68 -0.71
N GLU A 91 -7.64 -23.45 -0.28
CA GLU A 91 -7.83 -24.79 0.31
C GLU A 91 -8.73 -24.75 1.56
N LYS A 92 -8.50 -23.80 2.47
CA LYS A 92 -9.34 -23.65 3.68
C LYS A 92 -10.75 -23.20 3.37
N MET A 93 -10.92 -22.33 2.37
CA MET A 93 -12.22 -21.84 1.94
C MET A 93 -13.03 -22.97 1.29
N GLU A 94 -12.39 -23.82 0.49
CA GLU A 94 -13.02 -25.01 -0.09
C GLU A 94 -13.45 -26.00 1.01
N GLY A 95 -12.58 -26.28 1.99
CA GLY A 95 -12.93 -27.12 3.14
C GLY A 95 -14.08 -26.55 4.00
N THR A 96 -14.12 -25.22 4.16
CA THR A 96 -15.23 -24.55 4.87
C THR A 96 -16.53 -24.66 4.08
N ARG A 97 -16.48 -24.46 2.76
CA ARG A 97 -17.65 -24.59 1.88
C ARG A 97 -18.25 -25.99 1.95
N GLN A 98 -17.40 -27.03 1.94
CA GLN A 98 -17.84 -28.42 2.08
C GLN A 98 -18.46 -28.71 3.45
N THR A 99 -17.92 -28.11 4.52
CA THR A 99 -18.46 -28.23 5.88
C THR A 99 -19.82 -27.54 6.01
N VAL A 100 -19.97 -26.33 5.46
CA VAL A 100 -21.24 -25.60 5.46
C VAL A 100 -22.30 -26.36 4.66
N HIS A 101 -21.94 -26.93 3.51
CA HIS A 101 -22.85 -27.73 2.70
C HIS A 101 -23.37 -28.96 3.46
N THR A 102 -22.48 -29.71 4.09
CA THR A 102 -22.86 -30.90 4.87
C THR A 102 -23.67 -30.55 6.13
N MET A 103 -23.40 -29.42 6.79
CA MET A 103 -24.25 -28.92 7.88
C MET A 103 -25.64 -28.54 7.36
N SER A 104 -25.72 -27.86 6.22
CA SER A 104 -26.99 -27.47 5.58
C SER A 104 -27.83 -28.69 5.22
N GLU A 105 -27.25 -29.72 4.59
CA GLU A 105 -27.93 -30.99 4.28
C GLU A 105 -28.44 -31.71 5.54
N LYS A 106 -27.65 -31.71 6.62
CA LYS A 106 -28.06 -32.32 7.90
C LYS A 106 -29.21 -31.55 8.57
N LEU A 107 -29.20 -30.23 8.48
CA LEU A 107 -30.29 -29.40 9.01
C LEU A 107 -31.57 -29.59 8.18
N LEU A 108 -31.47 -29.57 6.86
CA LEU A 108 -32.60 -29.82 5.97
C LEU A 108 -33.20 -31.22 6.20
N SER A 109 -32.37 -32.27 6.27
CA SER A 109 -32.87 -33.63 6.52
C SER A 109 -33.56 -33.78 7.88
N ARG A 110 -33.07 -33.14 8.95
CA ARG A 110 -33.73 -33.15 10.27
C ARG A 110 -35.04 -32.36 10.28
N VAL A 111 -35.09 -31.20 9.63
CA VAL A 111 -36.32 -30.40 9.53
C VAL A 111 -37.39 -31.15 8.76
N LEU A 112 -37.03 -31.77 7.64
CA LEU A 112 -37.96 -32.58 6.83
C LEU A 112 -38.43 -33.84 7.58
N SER A 113 -37.55 -34.48 8.36
CA SER A 113 -37.90 -35.68 9.14
C SER A 113 -38.76 -35.39 10.37
N GLY A 114 -38.71 -34.17 10.92
CA GLY A 114 -39.49 -33.79 12.12
C GLY A 114 -40.86 -33.18 11.84
N ALA A 115 -41.09 -32.64 10.63
CA ALA A 115 -42.30 -31.89 10.30
C ALA A 115 -43.40 -32.70 9.60
N LEU A 116 -43.12 -33.94 9.18
CA LEU A 116 -44.07 -34.77 8.44
C LEU A 116 -44.49 -36.00 9.27
N PRO A 117 -45.80 -36.24 9.48
CA PRO A 117 -46.26 -37.48 10.10
C PRO A 117 -45.85 -38.68 9.22
N GLU A 118 -45.31 -39.72 9.87
CA GLU A 118 -44.71 -40.94 9.27
C GLU A 118 -45.40 -41.52 8.03
N PRO A 119 -46.75 -41.57 7.90
CA PRO A 119 -47.38 -42.13 6.71
C PRO A 119 -47.24 -41.26 5.44
N VAL A 120 -47.14 -39.93 5.57
CA VAL A 120 -47.09 -39.01 4.40
C VAL A 120 -45.66 -38.83 3.88
N ALA A 121 -44.67 -38.95 4.77
CA ALA A 121 -43.25 -38.88 4.40
C ALA A 121 -42.80 -40.04 3.50
N LYS A 122 -43.36 -41.25 3.70
CA LYS A 122 -43.06 -42.43 2.85
C LYS A 122 -43.59 -42.29 1.42
N GLU A 123 -44.74 -41.64 1.23
CA GLU A 123 -45.32 -41.39 -0.09
C GLU A 123 -44.61 -40.25 -0.82
N ALA A 124 -44.23 -39.18 -0.10
CA ALA A 124 -43.50 -38.05 -0.69
C ALA A 124 -42.07 -38.41 -1.11
N MET A 125 -41.33 -39.20 -0.31
CA MET A 125 -39.97 -39.64 -0.66
C MET A 125 -39.94 -40.60 -1.86
N ALA A 126 -40.96 -41.44 -2.04
CA ALA A 126 -41.08 -42.29 -3.22
C ALA A 126 -41.34 -41.47 -4.50
N ALA A 127 -42.14 -40.40 -4.40
CA ALA A 127 -42.42 -39.49 -5.53
C ALA A 127 -41.25 -38.56 -5.88
N GLU A 128 -40.50 -38.06 -4.89
CA GLU A 128 -39.33 -37.19 -5.13
C GLU A 128 -38.13 -37.92 -5.73
N MET A 129 -37.95 -39.21 -5.42
CA MET A 129 -36.87 -40.03 -5.96
C MET A 129 -37.10 -40.35 -7.46
N GLU A 130 -38.35 -40.35 -7.92
CA GLU A 130 -38.70 -40.50 -9.35
C GLU A 130 -38.64 -39.16 -10.11
N SER A 131 -38.85 -38.03 -9.43
CA SER A 131 -38.76 -36.66 -10.00
C SER A 131 -37.31 -36.14 -10.09
N SER A 132 -36.47 -36.42 -9.09
CA SER A 132 -35.06 -35.99 -9.07
C SER A 132 -34.20 -36.65 -10.16
N ALA A 133 -34.58 -37.82 -10.66
CA ALA A 133 -33.91 -38.46 -11.79
C ALA A 133 -34.12 -37.68 -13.13
N ARG A 134 -35.09 -36.76 -13.20
CA ARG A 134 -35.39 -35.99 -14.42
C ARG A 134 -34.95 -34.52 -14.37
N HIS A 135 -34.53 -33.98 -13.22
CA HIS A 135 -34.31 -32.54 -13.04
C HIS A 135 -32.86 -32.08 -12.86
N ILE A 136 -31.87 -32.97 -12.95
CA ILE A 136 -30.43 -32.63 -12.80
C ILE A 136 -29.81 -32.01 -14.09
N HIS A 137 -30.56 -31.83 -15.18
CA HIS A 137 -29.97 -31.44 -16.47
C HIS A 137 -30.08 -29.96 -16.91
N SER A 138 -30.53 -29.01 -16.08
CA SER A 138 -30.71 -27.62 -16.59
C SER A 138 -30.52 -26.44 -15.65
N ILE A 139 -30.10 -26.59 -14.39
CA ILE A 139 -29.77 -25.41 -13.56
C ILE A 139 -28.32 -25.00 -13.81
N GLN A 140 -28.10 -24.38 -14.97
CA GLN A 140 -26.86 -23.68 -15.29
C GLN A 140 -26.88 -22.36 -14.53
N VAL A 141 -26.39 -22.38 -13.27
CA VAL A 141 -26.20 -21.17 -12.47
C VAL A 141 -25.24 -20.26 -13.24
N PRO A 142 -25.66 -19.04 -13.64
CA PRO A 142 -24.76 -18.10 -14.30
C PRO A 142 -23.57 -17.87 -13.38
N PRO A 143 -22.32 -17.92 -13.87
CA PRO A 143 -21.15 -17.68 -13.04
C PRO A 143 -21.29 -16.29 -12.41
N GLN A 144 -21.54 -16.25 -11.10
CA GLN A 144 -21.44 -15.03 -10.31
C GLN A 144 -20.06 -14.45 -10.57
N ARG A 145 -20.04 -13.32 -11.25
CA ARG A 145 -18.85 -12.52 -11.53
C ARG A 145 -18.19 -12.24 -10.17
N ARG A 146 -17.14 -13.00 -9.89
CA ARG A 146 -16.25 -12.78 -8.74
C ARG A 146 -15.82 -11.31 -8.81
N GLU A 147 -16.26 -10.53 -7.84
CA GLU A 147 -15.60 -9.26 -7.55
C GLU A 147 -14.24 -9.65 -6.98
N ASP A 148 -13.22 -9.67 -7.84
CA ASP A 148 -11.84 -9.86 -7.43
C ASP A 148 -11.52 -8.79 -6.37
N PRO A 149 -11.09 -9.18 -5.16
CA PRO A 149 -10.65 -8.21 -4.16
C PRO A 149 -9.55 -7.37 -4.80
N LEU A 150 -9.75 -6.05 -4.85
CA LEU A 150 -8.76 -5.08 -5.29
C LEU A 150 -7.37 -5.49 -4.78
N PRO A 151 -6.33 -5.55 -5.64
CA PRO A 151 -5.00 -5.97 -5.23
C PRO A 151 -4.50 -4.98 -4.17
N THR A 152 -4.54 -5.39 -2.91
CA THR A 152 -3.81 -4.74 -1.83
C THR A 152 -2.34 -4.85 -2.20
N ARG A 153 -1.79 -3.75 -2.72
CA ARG A 153 -0.40 -3.55 -3.09
C ARG A 153 0.45 -3.67 -1.82
N SER A 154 0.72 -4.89 -1.38
CA SER A 154 1.61 -5.19 -0.27
C SER A 154 3.02 -4.83 -0.69
N ASN A 155 3.55 -3.76 -0.08
CA ASN A 155 4.90 -3.27 -0.28
C ASN A 155 5.92 -4.34 0.20
N GLU A 156 6.47 -5.14 -0.73
CA GLU A 156 7.39 -6.26 -0.51
C GLU A 156 8.84 -5.84 -0.19
N ASN A 157 9.04 -4.91 0.74
CA ASN A 157 10.35 -4.76 1.39
C ASN A 157 10.27 -5.46 2.74
N GLY A 158 10.82 -6.69 2.82
CA GLY A 158 10.96 -7.53 4.03
C GLY A 158 11.76 -6.89 5.17
N ARG A 159 11.27 -5.75 5.65
CA ARG A 159 11.43 -5.19 6.97
C ARG A 159 10.20 -5.66 7.73
N ASP A 160 10.36 -6.08 8.99
CA ASP A 160 9.27 -6.35 9.92
C ASP A 160 8.08 -5.41 9.65
N LEU A 161 7.06 -5.93 8.95
CA LEU A 161 5.74 -5.30 8.81
C LEU A 161 4.93 -5.60 10.07
N SER A 162 5.60 -5.65 11.23
CA SER A 162 4.87 -5.39 12.45
C SER A 162 4.21 -4.03 12.23
N PRO A 163 2.86 -3.96 12.35
CA PRO A 163 2.12 -2.77 12.03
C PRO A 163 2.76 -1.61 12.79
N PRO A 164 3.18 -0.53 12.11
CA PRO A 164 4.00 0.51 12.72
C PRO A 164 3.35 1.01 14.01
N TYR A 165 2.02 1.05 14.02
CA TYR A 165 1.20 1.34 15.18
C TYR A 165 0.24 0.16 15.45
N PRO A 166 0.15 -0.38 16.68
CA PRO A 166 -0.84 -1.39 17.01
C PRO A 166 -2.25 -0.80 16.80
N PRO A 167 -3.21 -1.60 16.30
CA PRO A 167 -4.57 -1.13 16.15
C PRO A 167 -5.08 -0.72 17.54
N PRO A 168 -5.85 0.39 17.65
CA PRO A 168 -6.50 0.72 18.91
C PRO A 168 -7.29 -0.51 19.37
N ALA A 169 -7.26 -0.80 20.67
CA ALA A 169 -8.02 -1.92 21.23
C ALA A 169 -9.46 -1.89 20.67
N LYS A 170 -10.04 -3.06 20.39
CA LYS A 170 -11.43 -3.16 19.88
C LYS A 170 -12.40 -2.63 20.94
N SER A 171 -12.53 -1.32 21.00
CA SER A 171 -13.32 -0.58 21.98
C SER A 171 -14.49 0.09 21.29
N GLU A 172 -15.57 0.31 22.03
CA GLU A 172 -16.70 1.13 21.60
C GLU A 172 -16.25 2.53 21.12
N GLU A 173 -15.12 3.02 21.63
CA GLU A 173 -14.47 4.26 21.18
C GLU A 173 -14.15 4.26 19.67
N ASN A 174 -13.74 3.11 19.09
CA ASN A 174 -13.47 3.04 17.65
C ASN A 174 -14.73 3.26 16.83
N LYS A 175 -15.87 2.71 17.28
CA LYS A 175 -17.15 2.91 16.61
C LYS A 175 -17.58 4.37 16.69
N GLN A 176 -17.45 4.98 17.87
CA GLN A 176 -17.77 6.40 18.08
C GLN A 176 -16.92 7.31 17.19
N ILE A 177 -15.62 7.02 17.05
CA ILE A 177 -14.73 7.81 16.19
C ILE A 177 -15.07 7.63 14.72
N ILE A 178 -15.38 6.41 14.27
CA ILE A 178 -15.82 6.16 12.89
C ILE A 178 -17.11 6.93 12.60
N GLU A 179 -18.10 6.82 13.49
CA GLU A 179 -19.39 7.51 13.35
C GLU A 179 -19.21 9.03 13.33
N LEU A 180 -18.37 9.57 14.23
CA LEU A 180 -18.02 10.99 14.25
C LEU A 180 -17.36 11.43 12.94
N MET A 181 -16.42 10.65 12.41
CA MET A 181 -15.67 10.98 11.19
C MET A 181 -16.49 10.89 9.90
N GLN A 182 -17.61 10.14 9.93
CA GLN A 182 -18.54 10.00 8.81
C GLN A 182 -19.63 11.09 8.76
N LYS A 183 -19.86 11.80 9.87
CA LYS A 183 -20.81 12.92 9.95
C LYS A 183 -20.14 14.25 9.64
N LEU A 184 -20.80 15.12 8.88
CA LEU A 184 -20.32 16.49 8.66
C LEU A 184 -20.20 17.26 9.99
N PRO A 185 -19.19 18.15 10.15
CA PRO A 185 -19.12 19.00 11.33
C PRO A 185 -20.24 20.06 11.29
N GLU A 186 -20.88 20.31 12.43
CA GLU A 186 -21.98 21.26 12.58
C GLU A 186 -21.70 22.28 13.70
N GLY A 187 -22.34 23.44 13.65
CA GLY A 187 -22.25 24.45 14.71
C GLY A 187 -20.82 24.89 15.05
N ALA A 188 -20.44 24.78 16.32
CA ALA A 188 -19.11 25.17 16.80
C ALA A 188 -17.97 24.34 16.17
N ASP A 189 -18.23 23.07 15.87
CA ASP A 189 -17.26 22.18 15.22
C ASP A 189 -16.97 22.65 13.78
N LEU A 190 -18.01 23.09 13.07
CA LEU A 190 -17.86 23.60 11.70
C LEU A 190 -16.99 24.86 11.67
N GLU A 191 -17.23 25.80 12.58
CA GLU A 191 -16.42 27.02 12.69
C GLU A 191 -14.97 26.72 13.12
N ALA A 192 -14.77 25.75 14.02
CA ALA A 192 -13.43 25.30 14.39
C ALA A 192 -12.68 24.68 13.21
N ALA A 193 -13.36 23.84 12.41
CA ALA A 193 -12.82 23.22 11.21
C ALA A 193 -12.51 24.27 10.14
N LYS A 194 -13.40 25.25 9.93
CA LYS A 194 -13.19 26.39 9.03
C LYS A 194 -11.95 27.18 9.43
N ASN A 195 -11.82 27.55 10.70
CA ASN A 195 -10.65 28.29 11.19
C ASN A 195 -9.34 27.51 11.06
N ALA A 196 -9.38 26.19 11.26
CA ALA A 196 -8.23 25.32 11.06
C ALA A 196 -7.78 25.26 9.59
N LEU A 197 -8.74 25.25 8.66
CA LEU A 197 -8.51 25.10 7.22
C LEU A 197 -8.36 26.42 6.46
N ALA A 198 -8.73 27.56 7.04
CA ALA A 198 -8.70 28.87 6.38
C ALA A 198 -7.32 29.24 5.81
N LYS A 199 -6.24 28.78 6.45
CA LYS A 199 -4.85 29.02 6.00
C LYS A 199 -4.24 27.79 5.31
N ALA A 200 -4.96 26.68 5.19
CA ALA A 200 -4.40 25.43 4.70
C ALA A 200 -4.22 25.48 3.19
N THR A 201 -3.04 25.08 2.72
CA THR A 201 -2.82 24.89 1.28
C THR A 201 -3.58 23.66 0.78
N VAL A 202 -3.85 23.57 -0.53
CA VAL A 202 -4.50 22.39 -1.12
C VAL A 202 -3.71 21.11 -0.82
N ARG A 203 -2.37 21.20 -0.83
CA ARG A 203 -1.48 20.08 -0.50
C ARG A 203 -1.60 19.67 0.98
N GLU A 204 -1.64 20.62 1.92
CA GLU A 204 -1.86 20.33 3.35
C GLU A 204 -3.24 19.70 3.59
N ALA A 205 -4.29 20.23 2.96
CA ALA A 205 -5.64 19.70 3.04
C ALA A 205 -5.72 18.28 2.44
N TYR A 206 -5.00 18.02 1.35
CA TYR A 206 -4.86 16.68 0.79
C TYR A 206 -4.20 15.71 1.78
N TYR A 207 -3.09 16.07 2.44
CA TYR A 207 -2.49 15.20 3.46
C TYR A 207 -3.40 14.99 4.66
N LEU A 208 -4.15 16.01 5.07
CA LEU A 208 -5.16 15.87 6.11
C LEU A 208 -6.25 14.88 5.69
N SER A 209 -6.69 14.92 4.43
CA SER A 209 -7.66 13.95 3.89
C SER A 209 -7.12 12.52 3.88
N LEU A 210 -5.83 12.33 3.57
CA LEU A 210 -5.17 11.02 3.61
C LEU A 210 -5.10 10.47 5.03
N LEU A 211 -4.73 11.31 6.00
CA LEU A 211 -4.71 10.91 7.41
C LEU A 211 -6.11 10.58 7.93
N ALA A 212 -7.13 11.32 7.49
CA ALA A 212 -8.50 11.06 7.89
C ALA A 212 -9.01 9.72 7.31
N GLN A 213 -8.69 9.42 6.05
CA GLN A 213 -8.98 8.13 5.43
C GLN A 213 -8.22 6.98 6.11
N ASP A 214 -6.94 7.19 6.43
CA ASP A 214 -6.11 6.22 7.16
C ASP A 214 -6.67 5.95 8.58
N GLU A 215 -7.14 6.99 9.29
CA GLU A 215 -7.78 6.82 10.58
C GLU A 215 -9.10 6.05 10.50
N LEU A 216 -9.93 6.31 9.49
CA LEU A 216 -11.14 5.53 9.27
C LEU A 216 -10.84 4.08 8.92
N GLN A 217 -9.86 3.83 8.03
CA GLN A 217 -9.50 2.48 7.62
C GLN A 217 -8.91 1.69 8.79
N SER A 218 -7.94 2.25 9.51
CA SER A 218 -7.25 1.60 10.63
C SER A 218 -8.17 1.23 11.80
N ARG A 219 -9.34 1.89 11.94
CA ARG A 219 -10.32 1.58 12.99
C ARG A 219 -11.37 0.55 12.59
N ARG A 220 -11.46 0.14 11.32
CA ARG A 220 -12.44 -0.87 10.87
C ARG A 220 -12.19 -2.23 11.51
N PRO A 221 -13.24 -3.03 11.76
CA PRO A 221 -13.07 -4.38 12.27
C PRO A 221 -12.16 -5.22 11.35
N GLY A 222 -11.13 -5.84 11.91
CA GLY A 222 -10.24 -6.76 11.18
C GLY A 222 -8.96 -6.12 10.63
N THR A 223 -8.79 -4.80 10.76
CA THR A 223 -7.51 -4.16 10.43
C THR A 223 -6.43 -4.49 11.46
N ARG A 224 -5.21 -4.68 10.94
CA ARG A 224 -4.01 -4.93 11.76
C ARG A 224 -3.17 -3.67 11.95
N LEU A 225 -3.42 -2.62 11.18
CA LEU A 225 -2.66 -1.38 11.17
C LEU A 225 -3.42 -0.32 11.97
N GLY A 226 -2.77 0.29 12.96
CA GLY A 226 -3.29 1.47 13.66
C GLY A 226 -3.12 2.74 12.83
N PRO A 227 -3.80 3.84 13.23
CA PRO A 227 -3.76 5.10 12.50
C PRO A 227 -2.35 5.71 12.55
N GLY A 228 -1.89 6.22 11.42
CA GLY A 228 -0.70 7.04 11.33
C GLY A 228 0.05 6.85 10.04
N LEU A 229 0.28 7.95 9.33
CA LEU A 229 1.12 7.96 8.13
C LEU A 229 2.53 8.45 8.48
N SER A 230 3.53 7.86 7.84
CA SER A 230 4.87 8.44 7.77
C SER A 230 4.83 9.58 6.74
N ILE A 231 4.31 10.72 7.17
CA ILE A 231 4.18 11.87 6.28
C ILE A 231 5.57 12.47 6.06
N LEU A 232 5.86 12.74 4.79
CA LEU A 232 6.94 13.57 4.27
C LEU A 232 6.99 14.96 4.95
N PRO A 233 8.02 15.81 4.72
CA PRO A 233 8.24 17.11 5.38
C PRO A 233 7.01 18.01 5.61
N MET A 234 5.96 17.86 4.80
CA MET A 234 4.66 18.54 4.89
C MET A 234 3.90 18.29 6.20
N GLY A 235 4.17 17.21 6.93
CA GLY A 235 3.58 16.96 8.25
C GLY A 235 3.92 18.04 9.29
N LYS A 236 4.99 18.82 9.07
CA LYS A 236 5.44 19.89 9.98
C LYS A 236 4.44 21.02 10.11
N GLU A 237 3.80 21.46 9.03
CA GLU A 237 2.85 22.58 9.08
C GLU A 237 1.52 22.16 9.72
N LEU A 238 1.03 20.96 9.41
CA LEU A 238 -0.12 20.37 10.11
C LEU A 238 0.16 20.19 11.61
N PHE A 239 1.40 19.84 11.98
CA PHE A 239 1.85 19.70 13.36
C PHE A 239 1.91 21.06 14.08
N LYS A 240 2.49 22.09 13.45
CA LYS A 240 2.53 23.46 14.00
C LYS A 240 1.13 24.01 14.28
N ARG A 241 0.14 23.65 13.46
CA ARG A 241 -1.27 24.03 13.64
C ARG A 241 -2.00 23.19 14.70
N GLY A 242 -1.35 22.16 15.24
CA GLY A 242 -1.97 21.26 16.21
C GLY A 242 -3.06 20.38 15.61
N LEU A 243 -3.08 20.16 14.29
CA LEU A 243 -4.02 19.24 13.64
C LEU A 243 -3.54 17.81 13.75
N VAL A 244 -2.22 17.59 13.70
CA VAL A 244 -1.60 16.29 13.91
C VAL A 244 -0.67 16.33 15.11
N ARG A 245 -0.49 15.18 15.75
CA ARG A 245 0.54 14.95 16.76
C ARG A 245 1.52 13.90 16.27
N GLN A 246 2.79 14.07 16.61
CA GLN A 246 3.82 13.11 16.31
C GLN A 246 3.85 12.03 17.39
N VAL A 247 3.77 10.76 16.98
CA VAL A 247 3.85 9.61 17.87
C VAL A 247 5.04 8.75 17.46
N ARG A 248 5.94 8.47 18.41
CA ARG A 248 7.05 7.53 18.19
C ARG A 248 6.54 6.11 18.27
N LEU A 249 6.99 5.27 17.34
CA LEU A 249 6.55 3.88 17.30
C LEU A 249 7.25 3.09 18.42
N PRO A 250 6.52 2.33 19.26
CA PRO A 250 7.13 1.54 20.33
C PRO A 250 8.16 0.53 19.81
N GLN A 251 7.89 -0.07 18.65
CA GLN A 251 8.74 -1.08 18.03
C GLN A 251 9.91 -0.48 17.25
N ASN A 252 9.86 0.80 16.91
CA ASN A 252 10.90 1.49 16.17
C ASN A 252 10.99 2.95 16.61
N PRO A 253 11.72 3.26 17.69
CA PRO A 253 11.74 4.59 18.28
C PRO A 253 12.34 5.67 17.36
N ASN A 254 13.09 5.26 16.33
CA ASN A 254 13.64 6.14 15.30
C ASN A 254 12.61 6.51 14.22
N LYS A 255 11.45 5.86 14.21
CA LYS A 255 10.34 6.17 13.30
C LYS A 255 9.26 6.92 14.05
N THR A 256 8.77 7.96 13.40
CA THR A 256 7.66 8.78 13.91
C THR A 256 6.54 8.75 12.89
N VAL A 257 5.33 8.50 13.38
CA VAL A 257 4.10 8.64 12.60
C VAL A 257 3.34 9.86 13.06
N PHE A 258 2.53 10.42 12.18
CA PHE A 258 1.63 11.51 12.52
C PHE A 258 0.23 10.96 12.64
N VAL A 259 -0.42 11.24 13.78
CA VAL A 259 -1.79 10.84 14.08
C VAL A 259 -2.63 12.10 14.23
N LEU A 260 -3.89 12.05 13.77
CA LEU A 260 -4.81 13.18 13.94
C LEU A 260 -5.05 13.44 15.43
N THR A 261 -5.05 14.72 15.79
CA THR A 261 -5.61 15.20 17.06
C THR A 261 -7.13 15.29 16.95
N GLU A 262 -7.83 15.61 18.04
CA GLU A 262 -9.26 15.88 18.00
C GLU A 262 -9.61 17.03 17.04
N LYS A 263 -8.83 18.12 17.04
CA LYS A 263 -8.94 19.22 16.07
C LYS A 263 -8.72 18.75 14.64
N GLY A 264 -7.74 17.89 14.43
CA GLY A 264 -7.44 17.27 13.14
C GLY A 264 -8.55 16.37 12.63
N ARG A 265 -9.16 15.56 13.50
CA ARG A 265 -10.32 14.73 13.16
C ARG A 265 -11.50 15.59 12.77
N ASN A 266 -11.77 16.64 13.55
CA ASN A 266 -12.88 17.53 13.27
C ASN A 266 -12.73 18.24 11.91
N ALA A 267 -11.52 18.72 11.58
CA ALA A 267 -11.24 19.26 10.25
C ALA A 267 -11.23 18.17 9.16
N GLY A 268 -10.76 16.97 9.47
CA GLY A 268 -10.69 15.82 8.57
C GLY A 268 -12.06 15.30 8.11
N ARG A 269 -13.09 15.45 8.96
CA ARG A 269 -14.49 15.08 8.65
C ARG A 269 -14.99 15.68 7.34
N ILE A 270 -14.55 16.89 7.00
CA ILE A 270 -14.94 17.57 5.75
C ILE A 270 -14.57 16.74 4.51
N PHE A 271 -13.53 15.91 4.59
CA PHE A 271 -13.05 15.08 3.47
C PHE A 271 -13.48 13.60 3.57
N THR A 272 -14.07 13.18 4.69
CA THR A 272 -14.45 11.77 4.92
C THR A 272 -15.92 11.56 5.19
N ALA A 273 -16.70 12.64 5.34
CA ALA A 273 -18.13 12.55 5.53
C ALA A 273 -18.80 11.87 4.32
N THR A 274 -19.81 11.06 4.61
CA THR A 274 -20.60 10.35 3.58
C THR A 274 -21.85 11.13 3.17
N GLU A 275 -22.21 12.17 3.91
CA GLU A 275 -23.36 13.03 3.66
C GLU A 275 -23.04 14.07 2.58
N ASP A 276 -24.04 14.37 1.75
CA ASP A 276 -23.92 15.45 0.78
C ASP A 276 -23.85 16.81 1.49
N PHE A 277 -23.03 17.72 0.98
CA PHE A 277 -22.94 19.08 1.53
C PHE A 277 -24.29 19.80 1.39
N SER A 278 -24.89 20.15 2.53
CA SER A 278 -26.08 21.01 2.57
C SER A 278 -25.84 22.35 1.84
N SER A 279 -26.92 22.98 1.36
CA SER A 279 -26.88 24.32 0.75
C SER A 279 -26.20 25.35 1.66
N ASP A 280 -26.36 25.17 2.97
CA ASP A 280 -25.88 26.08 4.02
C ASP A 280 -24.41 25.83 4.36
N PHE A 281 -23.78 24.79 3.80
CA PHE A 281 -22.39 24.47 4.05
C PHE A 281 -21.46 25.55 3.44
N PRO A 282 -20.45 26.05 4.17
CA PRO A 282 -19.60 27.14 3.71
C PRO A 282 -18.98 26.87 2.32
N GLN A 283 -19.18 27.80 1.38
CA GLN A 283 -18.71 27.66 -0.01
C GLN A 283 -17.19 27.46 -0.09
N GLU A 284 -16.43 28.16 0.76
CA GLU A 284 -14.96 28.04 0.84
C GLU A 284 -14.50 26.60 1.11
N LEU A 285 -15.21 25.87 1.98
CA LEU A 285 -14.89 24.48 2.31
C LEU A 285 -15.30 23.52 1.18
N ARG A 286 -16.41 23.79 0.47
CA ARG A 286 -16.78 23.02 -0.73
C ARG A 286 -15.75 23.17 -1.84
N GLU A 287 -15.29 24.39 -2.07
CA GLU A 287 -14.25 24.68 -3.04
C GLU A 287 -12.92 24.01 -2.67
N LEU A 288 -12.54 24.04 -1.38
CA LEU A 288 -11.36 23.33 -0.90
C LEU A 288 -11.49 21.82 -1.08
N HIS A 289 -12.64 21.23 -0.74
CA HIS A 289 -12.91 19.81 -0.94
C HIS A 289 -12.77 19.41 -2.41
N LYS A 290 -13.35 20.19 -3.33
CA LYS A 290 -13.22 19.99 -4.77
C LYS A 290 -11.76 20.07 -5.23
N LYS A 291 -11.02 21.11 -4.81
CA LYS A 291 -9.58 21.26 -5.15
C LYS A 291 -8.74 20.08 -4.66
N VAL A 292 -9.04 19.54 -3.48
CA VAL A 292 -8.35 18.34 -2.95
C VAL A 292 -8.68 17.10 -3.79
N ALA A 293 -9.93 16.93 -4.23
CA ALA A 293 -10.33 15.83 -5.10
C ALA A 293 -9.64 15.93 -6.47
N ASP A 294 -9.60 17.12 -7.07
CA ASP A 294 -8.91 17.39 -8.35
C ASP A 294 -7.41 17.11 -8.22
N TYR A 295 -6.78 17.58 -7.14
CA TYR A 295 -5.36 17.31 -6.86
C TYR A 295 -5.05 15.82 -6.67
N ARG A 296 -5.97 15.06 -6.05
CA ARG A 296 -5.83 13.60 -5.92
C ARG A 296 -5.91 12.91 -7.29
N ALA A 297 -6.82 13.34 -8.15
CA ALA A 297 -6.96 12.80 -9.50
C ALA A 297 -5.68 13.04 -10.31
N GLU A 298 -5.16 14.28 -10.26
CA GLU A 298 -3.90 14.66 -10.92
C GLU A 298 -2.71 13.81 -10.44
N LEU A 299 -2.57 13.60 -9.13
CA LEU A 299 -1.52 12.74 -8.58
C LEU A 299 -1.65 11.28 -9.06
N THR A 300 -2.88 10.78 -9.18
CA THR A 300 -3.15 9.41 -9.64
C THR A 300 -2.81 9.26 -11.12
N GLU A 301 -3.17 10.24 -11.94
CA GLU A 301 -2.82 10.29 -13.36
C GLU A 301 -1.30 10.33 -13.55
N ARG A 302 -0.60 11.19 -12.79
CA ARG A 302 0.87 11.27 -12.80
C ARG A 302 1.54 9.95 -12.39
N GLN A 303 1.00 9.24 -11.40
CA GLN A 303 1.54 7.94 -10.97
C GLN A 303 1.35 6.83 -12.01
N ASN A 304 0.31 6.92 -12.83
CA ASN A 304 0.00 5.93 -13.86
C ASN A 304 0.66 6.25 -15.20
N ALA A 305 1.25 7.43 -15.38
CA ALA A 305 1.97 7.80 -16.59
C ALA A 305 3.35 7.10 -16.62
N PRO A 306 3.58 6.11 -17.52
CA PRO A 306 4.76 5.25 -17.50
C PRO A 306 6.07 5.94 -17.88
N ASP A 307 6.02 7.12 -18.52
CA ASP A 307 7.18 7.76 -19.16
C ASP A 307 7.61 9.11 -18.57
N LEU A 308 6.92 9.61 -17.53
CA LEU A 308 7.30 10.87 -16.90
C LEU A 308 8.17 10.63 -15.67
N ALA A 309 9.41 10.20 -15.94
CA ALA A 309 10.52 10.32 -15.01
C ALA A 309 10.88 11.83 -14.84
N ILE A 310 9.99 12.60 -14.23
CA ILE A 310 10.26 14.02 -13.93
C ILE A 310 10.93 14.08 -12.56
N PRO A 311 12.06 14.81 -12.42
CA PRO A 311 12.65 15.10 -11.13
C PRO A 311 11.60 15.74 -10.21
N VAL A 312 11.50 15.25 -8.98
CA VAL A 312 10.74 15.93 -7.92
C VAL A 312 11.43 17.27 -7.69
N GLU A 313 10.99 18.32 -8.38
CA GLU A 313 11.47 19.67 -8.10
C GLU A 313 11.03 20.05 -6.69
N ASP A 314 11.99 20.04 -5.77
CA ASP A 314 11.94 20.64 -4.44
C ASP A 314 11.94 22.18 -4.55
N ASN A 315 11.06 22.77 -5.36
CA ASN A 315 10.85 24.21 -5.39
C ASN A 315 9.71 24.57 -4.41
N LEU A 316 10.08 24.67 -3.14
CA LEU A 316 9.41 25.42 -2.08
C LEU A 316 10.46 26.00 -1.12
#